data_AF-A0A679JR38-F1
#
_entry.id   AF-A0A679JR38-F1
#
_cell.length_a   1.000
_cell.length_b   1.000
_cell.length_c   1.000
_cell.angle_alpha   90.00
_cell.angle_beta   90.00
_cell.angle_gamma   90.00
#
_symmetry.space_group_name_H-M   'P 1'
#
loop_
_entity.id
_entity.type
_entity.pdbx_description
1 polymer ?
#
loop_
_entity_poly.entity_id
_entity_poly.type
_entity_poly.pdbx_seq_one_letter_code
_entity_poly.pdbx_strand_id
1 'polypeptide(L)'
;MRPGQIIVLATPVFLLLIAIEFAVGRVRARRGTGQDTYRLADAVNSIGLGMLSQISAVLTGLLRIGIYTAVYSAVALFPQKAAREFWTAWYGWLLALVFYDFCYYWLHRMGHESAVLWAAHVVHHQSQHYNLSTALRQTSSGALLGWIFYLPMAVAGVPPLVFGAVALVDLLYQFWVHTEQVGKLGWFDRWFCSPSNHRVHHAVNDHYLDRNYGGILIVWDRMFGTFREEDERCVYGTRGELRSWDPLWANAEVYWGLARDSWHARNWADKLRVWLKPPGWRPADVAERFPKAAFDIAKVTRYEPEVSRSVQWFAGLQFVLLLAGVATFLWVSDDMPLSRAAVWLAALTAALWAIGGALQGRLSVTEVLLVEAAALATASAALGIGWLHLVFKPLALAIAVVFAARRAMARGEVTAFDGLLLAGLVASLAGDVLLMGPPGLFVPGLVCFLLAHLAYIGLFCIGAGLFPRRGALAATLLVGAGMYAFLWQGGLPVALRVPVGFYVVVIACMAAQAIGRAAVLRHRDPGAIWVAAGACFFMLSDSLLATNRFMLPLPLASLWVLGTYYAAQMLIVRHVRQVD
;
A
#
# COMPACT_ATOMS: atom_id res chain seq x y z
N MET A 1 20.30 17.12 -11.80
CA MET A 1 19.00 16.43 -11.76
C MET A 1 18.86 15.77 -10.41
N ARG A 2 17.67 15.81 -9.81
CA ARG A 2 17.44 15.22 -8.50
C ARG A 2 16.99 13.75 -8.62
N PRO A 3 17.14 12.91 -7.58
CA PRO A 3 16.82 11.49 -7.65
C PRO A 3 15.40 11.18 -8.15
N GLY A 4 14.38 11.90 -7.67
CA GLY A 4 13.00 11.70 -8.12
C GLY A 4 12.81 11.98 -9.61
N GLN A 5 13.46 13.03 -10.12
CA GLN A 5 13.41 13.39 -11.55
C GLN A 5 14.07 12.33 -12.44
N ILE A 6 15.16 11.70 -12.00
CA ILE A 6 15.83 10.63 -12.74
C ILE A 6 14.87 9.45 -12.93
N ILE A 7 14.14 9.05 -11.89
CA ILE A 7 13.14 7.96 -11.95
C ILE A 7 12.03 8.31 -12.94
N VAL A 8 11.50 9.54 -12.87
CA VAL A 8 10.43 9.99 -13.77
C VAL A 8 10.88 9.94 -15.23
N LEU A 9 12.10 10.36 -15.53
CA LEU A 9 12.63 10.37 -16.90
C LEU A 9 13.01 8.97 -17.42
N ALA A 10 13.33 8.03 -16.53
CA ALA A 10 13.56 6.64 -16.90
C ALA A 10 12.25 5.87 -17.16
N THR A 11 11.14 6.25 -16.50
CA THR A 11 9.83 5.58 -16.60
C THR A 11 9.35 5.35 -18.05
N PRO A 12 9.36 6.34 -18.96
CA PRO A 12 8.93 6.13 -20.35
C PRO A 12 9.75 5.06 -21.09
N VAL A 13 11.04 4.92 -20.79
CA VAL A 13 11.91 3.91 -21.41
C VAL A 13 11.49 2.51 -20.96
N PHE A 14 11.26 2.29 -19.67
CA PHE A 14 10.78 1.01 -19.16
C PHE A 14 9.40 0.66 -19.72
N LEU A 15 8.47 1.62 -19.76
CA LEU A 15 7.13 1.39 -20.33
C LEU A 15 7.18 1.08 -21.83
N LEU A 16 8.07 1.72 -22.58
CA LEU A 16 8.29 1.41 -23.99
C LEU A 16 8.83 -0.02 -24.17
N LEU A 17 9.83 -0.42 -23.38
CA LEU A 17 10.39 -1.77 -23.45
C LEU A 17 9.37 -2.84 -23.08
N ILE A 18 8.55 -2.60 -22.04
CA ILE A 18 7.40 -3.44 -21.68
C ILE A 18 6.40 -3.54 -22.84
N ALA A 19 6.07 -2.43 -23.50
CA ALA A 19 5.15 -2.43 -24.64
C ALA A 19 5.72 -3.20 -25.84
N ILE A 20 7.03 -3.09 -26.09
CA ILE A 20 7.73 -3.86 -27.13
C ILE A 20 7.70 -5.34 -26.80
N GLU A 21 8.05 -5.75 -25.57
CA GLU A 21 8.00 -7.16 -25.16
C GLU A 21 6.58 -7.73 -25.28
N PHE A 22 5.57 -6.98 -24.83
CA PHE A 22 4.17 -7.38 -24.97
C PHE A 22 3.79 -7.59 -26.44
N ALA A 23 4.17 -6.69 -27.34
CA ALA A 23 3.91 -6.84 -28.78
C ALA A 23 4.63 -8.06 -29.37
N VAL A 24 5.90 -8.29 -29.01
CA VAL A 24 6.68 -9.45 -29.45
C VAL A 24 6.05 -10.76 -28.96
N GLY A 25 5.69 -10.84 -27.67
CA GLY A 25 5.05 -12.01 -27.07
C GLY A 25 3.72 -12.33 -27.76
N ARG A 26 2.89 -11.31 -28.04
CA ARG A 26 1.61 -11.46 -28.74
C ARG A 26 1.78 -11.95 -30.17
N VAL A 27 2.79 -11.46 -30.90
CA VAL A 27 3.11 -11.91 -32.26
C VAL A 27 3.61 -13.37 -32.27
N ARG A 28 4.52 -13.73 -31.35
CA ARG A 28 5.04 -15.10 -31.23
C ARG A 28 3.97 -16.10 -30.83
N ALA A 29 3.09 -15.73 -29.89
CA ALA A 29 1.95 -16.55 -29.50
C ALA A 29 1.00 -16.83 -30.69
N ARG A 30 0.68 -15.82 -31.50
CA ARG A 30 -0.13 -15.98 -32.72
C ARG A 30 0.53 -16.88 -33.77
N ARG A 31 1.86 -16.90 -33.83
CA ARG A 31 2.64 -17.74 -34.76
C ARG A 31 2.93 -19.14 -34.20
N GLY A 32 2.57 -19.44 -32.95
CA GLY A 32 2.89 -20.70 -32.29
C GLY A 32 4.38 -20.89 -31.96
N THR A 33 5.19 -19.81 -31.99
CA THR A 33 6.64 -19.86 -31.74
C THR A 33 7.05 -19.36 -30.36
N GLY A 34 6.08 -19.00 -29.50
CA GLY A 34 6.31 -18.50 -28.16
C GLY A 34 5.00 -18.26 -27.41
N GLN A 35 5.06 -17.52 -26.30
CA GLN A 35 3.91 -17.30 -25.41
C GLN A 35 3.70 -15.81 -25.12
N ASP A 36 2.43 -15.44 -24.88
CA ASP A 36 2.04 -14.14 -24.32
C ASP A 36 2.04 -14.25 -22.80
N THR A 37 3.02 -13.59 -22.18
CA THR A 37 3.31 -13.66 -20.75
C THR A 37 2.66 -12.53 -19.95
N TYR A 38 1.82 -11.70 -20.57
CA TYR A 38 1.18 -10.58 -19.88
C TYR A 38 -0.26 -10.88 -19.47
N ARG A 39 -0.60 -10.48 -18.25
CA ARG A 39 -1.98 -10.31 -17.78
C ARG A 39 -2.11 -8.93 -17.18
N LEU A 40 -3.22 -8.24 -17.48
CA LEU A 40 -3.42 -6.85 -17.07
C LEU A 40 -3.29 -6.69 -15.55
N ALA A 41 -3.97 -7.55 -14.78
CA ALA A 41 -3.97 -7.44 -13.32
C ALA A 41 -2.58 -7.64 -12.72
N ASP A 42 -1.84 -8.65 -13.20
CA ASP A 42 -0.47 -8.92 -12.75
C ASP A 42 0.48 -7.78 -13.14
N ALA A 43 0.42 -7.28 -14.38
CA ALA A 43 1.26 -6.18 -14.85
C ALA A 43 0.98 -4.86 -14.09
N VAL A 44 -0.31 -4.52 -13.88
CA VAL A 44 -0.70 -3.37 -13.06
C VAL A 44 -0.19 -3.52 -11.62
N ASN A 45 -0.28 -4.71 -11.04
CA ASN A 45 0.20 -4.95 -9.69
C ASN A 45 1.73 -4.89 -9.60
N SER A 46 2.45 -5.45 -10.58
CA SER A 46 3.90 -5.44 -10.65
C SER A 46 4.46 -4.02 -10.81
N ILE A 47 3.95 -3.25 -11.76
CA ILE A 47 4.32 -1.83 -11.92
C ILE A 47 3.88 -1.02 -10.69
N GLY A 48 2.69 -1.30 -10.16
CA GLY A 48 2.11 -0.63 -8.99
C GLY A 48 2.95 -0.82 -7.72
N LEU A 49 3.48 -2.01 -7.47
CA LEU A 49 4.37 -2.27 -6.35
C LEU A 49 5.72 -1.53 -6.51
N GLY A 50 6.23 -1.44 -7.74
CA GLY A 50 7.34 -0.55 -8.06
C GLY A 50 7.06 0.90 -7.73
N MET A 51 5.91 1.41 -8.16
CA MET A 51 5.47 2.77 -7.81
C MET A 51 5.41 2.96 -6.30
N LEU A 52 4.79 2.02 -5.57
CA LEU A 52 4.69 2.03 -4.12
C LEU A 52 6.07 2.03 -3.44
N SER A 53 7.01 1.23 -3.93
CA SER A 53 8.41 1.23 -3.48
C SER A 53 9.04 2.61 -3.66
N GLN A 54 8.92 3.23 -4.84
CA GLN A 54 9.55 4.54 -5.11
C GLN A 54 8.93 5.66 -4.27
N ILE A 55 7.62 5.68 -4.06
CA ILE A 55 6.99 6.69 -3.19
C ILE A 55 7.32 6.45 -1.71
N SER A 56 7.46 5.20 -1.26
CA SER A 56 7.95 4.88 0.09
C SER A 56 9.42 5.28 0.27
N ALA A 57 10.24 5.13 -0.76
CA ALA A 57 11.66 5.47 -0.75
C ALA A 57 11.92 6.96 -0.48
N VAL A 58 10.98 7.85 -0.82
CA VAL A 58 11.04 9.28 -0.44
C VAL A 58 11.10 9.44 1.08
N LEU A 59 10.33 8.64 1.83
CA LEU A 59 10.32 8.70 3.29
C LEU A 59 11.49 7.96 3.94
N THR A 60 11.95 6.87 3.32
CA THR A 60 13.01 6.00 3.88
C THR A 60 14.40 6.29 3.33
N GLY A 61 14.56 7.28 2.44
CA GLY A 61 15.84 7.60 1.79
C GLY A 61 16.97 7.92 2.77
N LEU A 62 16.64 8.52 3.91
CA LEU A 62 17.57 8.78 5.01
C LEU A 62 18.19 7.50 5.60
N LEU A 63 17.46 6.38 5.61
CA LEU A 63 17.96 5.12 6.15
C LEU A 63 19.09 4.55 5.28
N ARG A 64 18.95 4.57 3.95
CA ARG A 64 19.98 3.99 3.07
C ARG A 64 21.12 4.97 2.83
N ILE A 65 20.83 6.14 2.25
CA ILE A 65 21.86 7.08 1.79
C ILE A 65 22.40 7.89 2.96
N GLY A 66 21.54 8.27 3.92
CA GLY A 66 21.94 9.03 5.10
C GLY A 66 22.89 8.24 6.00
N ILE A 67 22.54 6.99 6.36
CA ILE A 67 23.42 6.13 7.17
C ILE A 67 24.73 5.85 6.44
N TYR A 68 24.68 5.52 5.15
CA TYR A 68 25.88 5.30 4.34
C TYR A 68 26.81 6.53 4.38
N THR A 69 26.25 7.73 4.18
CA THR A 69 27.02 8.99 4.17
C THR A 69 27.60 9.30 5.55
N ALA A 70 26.87 9.02 6.63
CA ALA A 70 27.34 9.20 8.00
C ALA A 70 28.52 8.28 8.31
N VAL A 71 28.41 7.00 7.95
CA VAL A 71 29.49 6.00 8.13
C VAL A 71 30.71 6.38 7.30
N TYR A 72 30.53 6.72 6.02
CA TYR A 72 31.61 7.20 5.15
C TYR A 72 32.33 8.42 5.75
N SER A 73 31.58 9.36 6.33
CA SER A 73 32.18 10.57 6.91
C SER A 73 32.91 10.30 8.22
N ALA A 74 32.54 9.26 8.97
CA ALA A 74 33.07 8.97 10.30
C ALA A 74 34.24 7.97 10.30
N VAL A 75 34.21 6.94 9.46
CA VAL A 75 35.10 5.76 9.57
C VAL A 75 35.72 5.30 8.24
N ALA A 76 35.73 6.15 7.20
CA ALA A 76 36.42 5.81 5.95
C ALA A 76 37.91 5.54 6.19
N LEU A 77 38.41 4.43 5.62
CA LEU A 77 39.81 3.98 5.74
C LEU A 77 40.83 4.96 5.13
N PHE A 78 40.39 5.75 4.15
CA PHE A 78 41.22 6.73 3.46
C PHE A 78 40.78 8.15 3.85
N PRO A 79 41.73 9.11 3.96
CA PRO A 79 41.38 10.52 3.96
C PRO A 79 40.48 10.82 2.75
N GLN A 80 39.39 11.55 2.96
CA GLN A 80 38.33 11.72 1.96
C GLN A 80 38.83 12.20 0.59
N LYS A 81 39.89 13.02 0.57
CA LYS A 81 40.53 13.48 -0.68
C LYS A 81 41.15 12.33 -1.46
N ALA A 82 42.00 11.52 -0.82
CA ALA A 82 42.66 10.37 -1.46
C ALA A 82 41.64 9.31 -1.88
N ALA A 83 40.63 9.06 -1.04
CA ALA A 83 39.51 8.17 -1.37
C ALA A 83 38.80 8.65 -2.63
N ARG A 84 38.45 9.94 -2.69
CA ARG A 84 37.78 10.54 -3.83
C ARG A 84 38.62 10.45 -5.10
N GLU A 85 39.92 10.74 -5.04
CA GLU A 85 40.82 10.64 -6.19
C GLU A 85 40.88 9.20 -6.74
N PHE A 86 41.04 8.21 -5.87
CA PHE A 86 41.05 6.79 -6.27
C PHE A 86 39.70 6.34 -6.86
N TRP A 87 38.60 6.54 -6.13
CA TRP A 87 37.29 6.01 -6.51
C TRP A 87 36.63 6.74 -7.67
N THR A 88 37.08 7.96 -8.00
CA THR A 88 36.58 8.69 -9.17
C THR A 88 37.41 8.48 -10.43
N ALA A 89 38.56 7.80 -10.33
CA ALA A 89 39.28 7.31 -11.50
C ALA A 89 38.53 6.15 -12.18
N TRP A 90 38.79 5.92 -13.47
CA TRP A 90 38.07 4.90 -14.26
C TRP A 90 38.17 3.48 -13.66
N TYR A 91 39.33 3.11 -13.12
CA TYR A 91 39.53 1.81 -12.45
C TYR A 91 38.81 1.76 -11.09
N GLY A 92 38.70 2.89 -10.39
CA GLY A 92 37.95 3.02 -9.15
C GLY A 92 36.45 2.83 -9.38
N TRP A 93 35.91 3.40 -10.46
CA TRP A 93 34.53 3.18 -10.90
C TRP A 93 34.23 1.70 -11.21
N LEU A 94 35.12 1.03 -11.94
CA LEU A 94 34.98 -0.40 -12.24
C LEU A 94 35.03 -1.25 -10.97
N LEU A 95 35.99 -0.97 -10.08
CA LEU A 95 36.09 -1.68 -8.81
C LEU A 95 34.87 -1.41 -7.91
N ALA A 96 34.35 -0.19 -7.89
CA ALA A 96 33.14 0.15 -7.13
C ALA A 96 31.92 -0.60 -7.66
N LEU A 97 31.80 -0.78 -8.98
CA LEU A 97 30.71 -1.55 -9.58
C LEU A 97 30.80 -3.04 -9.21
N VAL A 98 31.99 -3.64 -9.32
CA VAL A 98 32.22 -5.03 -8.92
C VAL A 98 32.00 -5.22 -7.41
N PHE A 99 32.43 -4.27 -6.59
CA PHE A 99 32.21 -4.31 -5.14
C PHE A 99 30.73 -4.16 -4.78
N TYR A 100 30.00 -3.28 -5.48
CA TYR A 100 28.56 -3.16 -5.32
C TYR A 100 27.84 -4.46 -5.67
N ASP A 101 28.16 -5.07 -6.82
CA ASP A 101 27.57 -6.33 -7.26
C ASP A 101 27.87 -7.49 -6.29
N PHE A 102 29.07 -7.52 -5.70
CA PHE A 102 29.41 -8.45 -4.62
C PHE A 102 28.56 -8.22 -3.35
N CYS A 103 28.41 -6.97 -2.91
CA CYS A 103 27.52 -6.61 -1.80
C CYS A 103 26.06 -6.99 -2.10
N TYR A 104 25.61 -6.77 -3.34
CA TYR A 104 24.29 -7.15 -3.81
C TYR A 104 24.08 -8.66 -3.72
N TYR A 105 25.04 -9.48 -4.18
CA TYR A 105 24.96 -10.95 -4.06
C TYR A 105 24.66 -11.39 -2.63
N TRP A 106 25.34 -10.83 -1.63
CA TRP A 106 25.10 -11.19 -0.23
C TRP A 106 23.76 -10.68 0.30
N LEU A 107 23.37 -9.46 -0.06
CA LEU A 107 22.03 -8.95 0.28
C LEU A 107 20.95 -9.85 -0.31
N HIS A 108 21.09 -10.21 -1.58
CA HIS A 108 20.12 -10.99 -2.33
C HIS A 108 20.02 -12.41 -1.79
N ARG A 109 21.16 -13.08 -1.57
CA ARG A 109 21.23 -14.39 -0.93
C ARG A 109 20.60 -14.39 0.46
N MET A 110 20.91 -13.40 1.30
CA MET A 110 20.29 -13.29 2.61
C MET A 110 18.80 -12.97 2.53
N GLY A 111 18.35 -12.32 1.46
CA GLY A 111 16.94 -12.19 1.07
C GLY A 111 16.23 -13.53 0.88
N HIS A 112 16.93 -14.62 0.57
CA HIS A 112 16.35 -15.96 0.45
C HIS A 112 16.67 -16.87 1.64
N GLU A 113 17.76 -16.63 2.37
CA GLU A 113 18.18 -17.49 3.50
C GLU A 113 17.73 -16.99 4.90
N SER A 114 17.13 -15.81 5.00
CA SER A 114 16.61 -15.24 6.25
C SER A 114 15.16 -14.79 6.11
N ALA A 115 14.26 -15.27 6.96
CA ALA A 115 12.82 -15.00 6.84
C ALA A 115 12.44 -13.51 6.87
N VAL A 116 13.11 -12.69 7.68
CA VAL A 116 12.84 -11.24 7.75
C VAL A 116 13.32 -10.50 6.50
N LEU A 117 14.42 -10.93 5.89
CA LEU A 117 14.94 -10.36 4.66
C LEU A 117 14.16 -10.89 3.45
N TRP A 118 13.68 -12.13 3.51
CA TRP A 118 12.68 -12.66 2.57
C TRP A 118 11.39 -11.87 2.62
N ALA A 119 10.86 -11.53 3.79
CA ALA A 119 9.71 -10.64 3.88
C ALA A 119 9.97 -9.27 3.21
N ALA A 120 11.23 -8.82 3.19
CA ALA A 120 11.67 -7.63 2.48
C ALA A 120 12.08 -7.86 1.02
N HIS A 121 11.82 -9.03 0.44
CA HIS A 121 12.26 -9.38 -0.91
C HIS A 121 11.20 -10.13 -1.71
N VAL A 122 10.42 -11.00 -1.06
CA VAL A 122 9.33 -11.84 -1.58
C VAL A 122 8.39 -11.14 -2.54
N VAL A 123 8.12 -9.84 -2.34
CA VAL A 123 7.30 -9.03 -3.24
C VAL A 123 7.77 -9.19 -4.68
N HIS A 124 9.07 -9.21 -4.91
CA HIS A 124 9.69 -9.41 -6.22
C HIS A 124 9.36 -10.77 -6.86
N HIS A 125 9.24 -11.82 -6.06
CA HIS A 125 8.97 -13.19 -6.50
C HIS A 125 7.48 -13.55 -6.61
N GLN A 126 6.57 -12.71 -6.08
CA GLN A 126 5.15 -13.03 -6.01
C GLN A 126 4.43 -13.12 -7.37
N SER A 127 4.95 -12.52 -8.44
CA SER A 127 4.31 -12.58 -9.76
C SER A 127 4.37 -14.01 -10.32
N GLN A 128 3.25 -14.47 -10.85
CA GLN A 128 3.13 -15.80 -11.48
C GLN A 128 3.30 -15.75 -13.01
N HIS A 129 3.61 -14.55 -13.54
CA HIS A 129 3.85 -14.25 -14.94
C HIS A 129 5.19 -13.54 -15.08
N TYR A 130 6.15 -14.15 -15.78
CA TYR A 130 7.50 -13.61 -15.85
C TYR A 130 7.71 -12.78 -17.12
N ASN A 131 7.90 -11.48 -16.95
CA ASN A 131 8.07 -10.50 -18.02
C ASN A 131 8.71 -9.21 -17.48
N LEU A 132 8.95 -8.21 -18.33
CA LEU A 132 9.66 -6.99 -17.95
C LEU A 132 8.91 -6.16 -16.89
N SER A 133 7.60 -6.35 -16.70
CA SER A 133 6.89 -5.69 -15.59
C SER A 133 7.27 -6.30 -14.23
N THR A 134 7.66 -7.58 -14.19
CA THR A 134 8.15 -8.26 -12.98
C THR A 134 9.41 -7.58 -12.44
N ALA A 135 10.28 -7.04 -13.29
CA ALA A 135 11.44 -6.25 -12.87
C ALA A 135 11.05 -5.05 -11.99
N LEU A 136 9.89 -4.44 -12.28
CA LEU A 136 9.38 -3.30 -11.53
C LEU A 136 8.63 -3.70 -10.27
N ARG A 137 8.38 -4.99 -10.03
CA ARG A 137 7.73 -5.48 -8.81
C ARG A 137 8.71 -5.42 -7.63
N GLN A 138 8.75 -4.27 -6.96
CA GLN A 138 9.70 -4.00 -5.87
C GLN A 138 9.00 -3.90 -4.52
N THR A 139 9.69 -4.28 -3.45
CA THR A 139 9.22 -4.18 -2.06
C THR A 139 9.34 -2.76 -1.51
N SER A 140 8.45 -2.37 -0.60
CA SER A 140 8.55 -1.09 0.12
C SER A 140 9.37 -1.18 1.42
N SER A 141 9.77 -2.38 1.88
CA SER A 141 10.47 -2.56 3.16
C SER A 141 11.98 -2.81 3.05
N GLY A 142 12.53 -2.89 1.84
CA GLY A 142 13.96 -3.18 1.60
C GLY A 142 14.92 -2.18 2.27
N ALA A 143 14.49 -0.93 2.45
CA ALA A 143 15.28 0.13 3.08
C ALA A 143 15.51 -0.07 4.60
N LEU A 144 14.79 -0.97 5.26
CA LEU A 144 14.88 -1.17 6.70
C LEU A 144 16.20 -1.84 7.12
N LEU A 145 16.63 -2.87 6.38
CA LEU A 145 17.80 -3.69 6.73
C LEU A 145 18.83 -3.80 5.60
N GLY A 146 18.46 -3.53 4.35
CA GLY A 146 19.35 -3.73 3.21
C GLY A 146 20.60 -2.87 3.20
N TRP A 147 20.58 -1.71 3.88
CA TRP A 147 21.72 -0.79 3.95
C TRP A 147 22.96 -1.38 4.65
N ILE A 148 22.78 -2.37 5.53
CA ILE A 148 23.85 -3.02 6.29
C ILE A 148 24.88 -3.65 5.34
N PHE A 149 24.42 -4.26 4.25
CA PHE A 149 25.25 -4.98 3.29
C PHE A 149 26.15 -4.05 2.45
N TYR A 150 25.82 -2.76 2.38
CA TYR A 150 26.59 -1.77 1.64
C TYR A 150 27.53 -0.95 2.52
N LEU A 151 27.46 -1.06 3.86
CA LEU A 151 28.39 -0.38 4.77
C LEU A 151 29.87 -0.70 4.53
N PRO A 152 30.27 -1.94 4.14
CA PRO A 152 31.66 -2.21 3.79
C PRO A 152 32.21 -1.27 2.72
N MET A 153 31.39 -0.83 1.75
CA MET A 153 31.80 0.15 0.74
C MET A 153 32.06 1.55 1.34
N ALA A 154 31.23 1.97 2.29
CA ALA A 154 31.40 3.24 2.99
C ALA A 154 32.71 3.24 3.80
N VAL A 155 32.99 2.14 4.51
CA VAL A 155 34.24 1.94 5.26
C VAL A 155 35.44 1.92 4.33
N ALA A 156 35.35 1.28 3.16
CA ALA A 156 36.38 1.30 2.13
C ALA A 156 36.59 2.69 1.47
N GLY A 157 35.77 3.69 1.83
CA GLY A 157 35.89 5.06 1.35
C GLY A 157 35.26 5.29 -0.02
N VAL A 158 34.35 4.43 -0.50
CA VAL A 158 33.63 4.67 -1.76
C VAL A 158 32.72 5.90 -1.59
N PRO A 159 32.92 7.01 -2.32
CA PRO A 159 32.16 8.23 -2.15
C PRO A 159 30.65 8.00 -2.39
N PRO A 160 29.75 8.65 -1.62
CA PRO A 160 28.29 8.46 -1.77
C PRO A 160 27.77 8.66 -3.20
N LEU A 161 28.37 9.58 -3.97
CA LEU A 161 28.02 9.79 -5.37
C LEU A 161 28.37 8.58 -6.25
N VAL A 162 29.56 7.99 -6.06
CA VAL A 162 30.01 6.80 -6.78
C VAL A 162 29.11 5.63 -6.40
N PHE A 163 28.85 5.43 -5.11
CA PHE A 163 27.92 4.42 -4.59
C PHE A 163 26.53 4.54 -5.24
N GLY A 164 25.93 5.73 -5.24
CA GLY A 164 24.60 5.95 -5.83
C GLY A 164 24.57 5.70 -7.34
N ALA A 165 25.64 6.04 -8.05
CA ALA A 165 25.74 5.83 -9.50
C ALA A 165 25.94 4.35 -9.85
N VAL A 166 26.82 3.61 -9.17
CA VAL A 166 26.97 2.16 -9.43
C VAL A 166 25.73 1.37 -9.02
N ALA A 167 25.03 1.81 -7.95
CA ALA A 167 23.74 1.25 -7.56
C ALA A 167 22.68 1.41 -8.66
N LEU A 168 22.69 2.55 -9.36
CA LEU A 168 21.79 2.79 -10.49
C LEU A 168 22.16 1.93 -11.70
N VAL A 169 23.45 1.76 -12.01
CA VAL A 169 23.91 0.89 -13.10
C VAL A 169 23.48 -0.56 -12.86
N ASP A 170 23.68 -1.06 -11.64
CA ASP A 170 23.25 -2.39 -11.22
C ASP A 170 21.73 -2.57 -11.35
N LEU A 171 20.94 -1.62 -10.82
CA LEU A 171 19.49 -1.63 -10.94
C LEU A 171 19.01 -1.65 -12.41
N LEU A 172 19.64 -0.85 -13.28
CA LEU A 172 19.29 -0.79 -14.70
C LEU A 172 19.66 -2.08 -15.44
N TYR A 173 20.78 -2.70 -15.08
CA TYR A 173 21.16 -4.00 -15.63
C TYR A 173 20.12 -5.07 -15.27
N GLN A 174 19.66 -5.09 -14.03
CA GLN A 174 18.70 -6.09 -13.57
C GLN A 174 17.31 -5.97 -14.22
N PHE A 175 17.00 -4.89 -14.95
CA PHE A 175 15.71 -4.77 -15.63
C PHE A 175 15.53 -5.80 -16.76
N TRP A 176 16.48 -5.87 -17.71
CA TRP A 176 16.29 -6.62 -18.96
C TRP A 176 16.32 -8.15 -18.80
N VAL A 177 16.85 -8.66 -17.68
CA VAL A 177 16.91 -10.10 -17.39
C VAL A 177 15.53 -10.70 -17.07
N HIS A 178 14.51 -9.87 -16.82
CA HIS A 178 13.15 -10.34 -16.52
C HIS A 178 12.34 -10.61 -17.79
N THR A 179 12.67 -11.67 -18.51
CA THR A 179 11.94 -12.01 -19.73
C THR A 179 11.94 -13.52 -20.01
N GLU A 180 10.83 -14.02 -20.56
CA GLU A 180 10.76 -15.36 -21.17
C GLU A 180 10.99 -15.32 -22.70
N GLN A 181 11.14 -14.13 -23.29
CA GLN A 181 11.29 -13.98 -24.74
C GLN A 181 12.73 -14.21 -25.22
N VAL A 182 13.70 -14.26 -24.31
CA VAL A 182 15.11 -14.51 -24.60
C VAL A 182 15.52 -15.84 -23.95
N GLY A 183 15.95 -16.80 -24.77
CA GLY A 183 16.44 -18.10 -24.30
C GLY A 183 17.83 -18.02 -23.66
N LYS A 184 18.56 -19.14 -23.68
CA LYS A 184 19.97 -19.18 -23.26
C LYS A 184 20.86 -18.39 -24.23
N LEU A 185 21.84 -17.68 -23.69
CA LEU A 185 22.83 -16.90 -24.46
C LEU A 185 24.22 -17.57 -24.47
N GLY A 186 24.35 -18.75 -23.87
CA GLY A 186 25.52 -19.61 -24.01
C GLY A 186 26.71 -19.12 -23.19
N TRP A 187 27.67 -18.44 -23.82
CA TRP A 187 28.85 -17.94 -23.11
C TRP A 187 28.49 -16.86 -22.07
N PHE A 188 27.47 -16.05 -22.37
CA PHE A 188 27.06 -14.94 -21.52
C PHE A 188 26.51 -15.45 -20.17
N ASP A 189 25.64 -16.47 -20.20
CA ASP A 189 25.06 -17.14 -19.03
C ASP A 189 26.10 -17.73 -18.05
N ARG A 190 27.37 -17.81 -18.49
CA ARG A 190 28.48 -18.31 -17.67
C ARG A 190 29.12 -17.24 -16.80
N TRP A 191 29.08 -15.98 -17.23
CA TRP A 191 29.80 -14.87 -16.59
C TRP A 191 28.86 -13.79 -16.06
N PHE A 192 27.79 -13.54 -16.78
CA PHE A 192 26.83 -12.48 -16.52
C PHE A 192 25.46 -13.08 -16.20
N CYS A 193 24.69 -12.39 -15.36
CA CYS A 193 23.31 -12.77 -15.09
C CYS A 193 22.48 -12.55 -16.35
N SER A 194 22.05 -13.66 -16.97
CA SER A 194 21.19 -13.65 -18.16
C SER A 194 19.72 -13.82 -17.80
N PRO A 195 18.79 -13.62 -18.74
CA PRO A 195 17.39 -14.01 -18.55
C PRO A 195 17.22 -15.47 -18.16
N SER A 196 18.06 -16.38 -18.66
CA SER A 196 18.02 -17.80 -18.28
C SER A 196 18.40 -18.01 -16.81
N ASN A 197 19.47 -17.34 -16.34
CA ASN A 197 19.88 -17.43 -14.94
C ASN A 197 18.81 -16.87 -14.01
N HIS A 198 18.21 -15.73 -14.38
CA HIS A 198 17.23 -15.04 -13.56
C HIS A 198 15.86 -15.73 -13.56
N ARG A 199 15.47 -16.41 -14.64
CA ARG A 199 14.28 -17.29 -14.63
C ARG A 199 14.41 -18.41 -13.61
N VAL A 200 15.56 -19.09 -13.56
CA VAL A 200 15.85 -20.11 -12.53
C VAL A 200 15.72 -19.51 -11.13
N HIS A 201 16.28 -18.32 -10.92
CA HIS A 201 16.20 -17.63 -9.64
C HIS A 201 14.75 -17.37 -9.19
N HIS A 202 13.87 -16.99 -10.12
CA HIS A 202 12.46 -16.73 -9.83
C HIS A 202 11.57 -17.99 -9.75
N ALA A 203 12.12 -19.16 -10.05
CA ALA A 203 11.33 -20.37 -10.15
C ALA A 203 11.07 -21.03 -8.78
N VAL A 204 9.92 -21.69 -8.66
CA VAL A 204 9.54 -22.46 -7.46
C VAL A 204 9.83 -23.96 -7.59
N ASN A 205 10.40 -24.42 -8.71
CA ASN A 205 10.84 -25.80 -8.90
C ASN A 205 11.85 -26.21 -7.81
N ASP A 206 11.77 -27.44 -7.30
CA ASP A 206 12.56 -27.89 -6.14
C ASP A 206 14.08 -27.71 -6.33
N HIS A 207 14.61 -28.01 -7.51
CA HIS A 207 16.05 -27.90 -7.78
C HIS A 207 16.53 -26.48 -8.13
N TYR A 208 15.60 -25.54 -8.34
CA TYR A 208 15.88 -24.14 -8.63
C TYR A 208 15.82 -23.23 -7.41
N LEU A 209 15.25 -23.71 -6.29
CA LEU A 209 15.18 -22.93 -5.06
C LEU A 209 16.56 -22.50 -4.57
N ASP A 210 16.64 -21.25 -4.11
CA ASP A 210 17.82 -20.70 -3.45
C ASP A 210 19.07 -20.76 -4.37
N ARG A 211 18.89 -20.40 -5.66
CA ARG A 211 19.94 -20.39 -6.70
C ARG A 211 20.02 -19.06 -7.42
N ASN A 212 21.18 -18.80 -8.03
CA ASN A 212 21.45 -17.69 -8.96
C ASN A 212 21.13 -16.29 -8.38
N TYR A 213 21.82 -15.88 -7.32
CA TYR A 213 21.63 -14.60 -6.64
C TYR A 213 22.36 -13.40 -7.29
N GLY A 214 23.25 -13.61 -8.25
CA GLY A 214 24.02 -12.56 -8.90
C GLY A 214 23.15 -11.49 -9.58
N GLY A 215 23.49 -10.21 -9.38
CA GLY A 215 22.80 -9.08 -10.01
C GLY A 215 23.26 -8.86 -11.44
N ILE A 216 24.53 -8.47 -11.62
CA ILE A 216 25.21 -8.34 -12.91
C ILE A 216 26.03 -9.60 -13.21
N LEU A 217 26.84 -10.07 -12.25
CA LEU A 217 27.74 -11.19 -12.45
C LEU A 217 27.18 -12.47 -11.82
N ILE A 218 27.18 -13.56 -12.59
CA ILE A 218 26.85 -14.91 -12.08
C ILE A 218 28.07 -15.60 -11.43
N VAL A 219 29.23 -14.93 -11.45
CA VAL A 219 30.50 -15.47 -10.95
C VAL A 219 30.41 -15.78 -9.46
N TRP A 220 29.73 -14.95 -8.67
CA TRP A 220 29.55 -15.16 -7.24
C TRP A 220 28.81 -16.45 -6.94
N ASP A 221 27.76 -16.77 -7.71
CA ASP A 221 27.04 -18.03 -7.57
C ASP A 221 27.91 -19.25 -7.85
N ARG A 222 28.87 -19.14 -8.76
CA ARG A 222 29.82 -20.21 -9.03
C ARG A 222 30.84 -20.35 -7.90
N MET A 223 31.35 -19.23 -7.41
CA MET A 223 32.32 -19.20 -6.31
C MET A 223 31.74 -19.74 -5.00
N PHE A 224 30.48 -19.42 -4.71
CA PHE A 224 29.81 -19.78 -3.46
C PHE A 224 28.84 -20.97 -3.58
N GLY A 225 28.83 -21.66 -4.73
CA GLY A 225 28.11 -22.92 -4.93
C GLY A 225 26.59 -22.80 -5.05
N THR A 226 26.06 -21.65 -5.47
CA THR A 226 24.63 -21.37 -5.64
C THR A 226 24.18 -21.30 -7.11
N PHE A 227 25.08 -21.59 -8.06
CA PHE A 227 24.75 -21.61 -9.48
C PHE A 227 23.90 -22.82 -9.88
N ARG A 228 22.84 -22.58 -10.66
CA ARG A 228 22.07 -23.63 -11.36
C ARG A 228 21.71 -23.20 -12.77
N GLU A 229 21.89 -24.12 -13.72
CA GLU A 229 21.49 -23.91 -15.11
C GLU A 229 19.99 -24.20 -15.30
N GLU A 230 19.35 -23.47 -16.22
CA GLU A 230 17.97 -23.72 -16.63
C GLU A 230 17.89 -25.00 -17.50
N ASP A 231 17.47 -26.12 -16.93
CA ASP A 231 17.32 -27.42 -17.61
C ASP A 231 15.86 -27.88 -17.77
N GLU A 232 14.97 -27.37 -16.92
CA GLU A 232 13.53 -27.58 -16.94
C GLU A 232 12.76 -26.26 -17.05
N ARG A 233 11.49 -26.35 -17.50
CA ARG A 233 10.59 -25.20 -17.57
C ARG A 233 10.34 -24.63 -16.17
N CYS A 234 10.56 -23.33 -16.02
CA CYS A 234 10.33 -22.60 -14.77
C CYS A 234 8.82 -22.45 -14.48
N VAL A 235 8.46 -22.63 -13.21
CA VAL A 235 7.15 -22.26 -12.65
C VAL A 235 7.38 -21.09 -11.70
N TYR A 236 6.59 -20.02 -11.80
CA TYR A 236 6.81 -18.77 -11.05
C TYR A 236 5.78 -18.53 -9.95
N GLY A 237 6.09 -17.58 -9.07
CA GLY A 237 5.31 -17.21 -7.90
C GLY A 237 6.04 -17.53 -6.61
N THR A 238 5.30 -17.78 -5.54
CA THR A 238 5.84 -18.14 -4.22
C THR A 238 5.19 -19.43 -3.72
N ARG A 239 5.94 -20.24 -2.96
CA ARG A 239 5.41 -21.48 -2.38
C ARG A 239 4.28 -21.25 -1.36
N GLY A 240 4.33 -20.12 -0.65
CA GLY A 240 3.16 -19.56 0.03
C GLY A 240 2.51 -18.54 -0.90
N GLU A 241 1.50 -18.94 -1.65
CA GLU A 241 0.87 -18.08 -2.66
C GLU A 241 0.24 -16.83 -2.02
N LEU A 242 0.48 -15.65 -2.61
CA LEU A 242 -0.13 -14.39 -2.17
C LEU A 242 -1.66 -14.37 -2.36
N ARG A 243 -2.14 -14.88 -3.50
CA ARG A 243 -3.55 -14.89 -3.94
C ARG A 243 -4.29 -13.55 -3.71
N SER A 244 -3.66 -12.44 -4.08
CA SER A 244 -4.22 -11.10 -3.88
C SER A 244 -3.59 -10.07 -4.82
N TRP A 245 -4.38 -9.10 -5.26
CA TRP A 245 -3.91 -7.88 -5.95
C TRP A 245 -3.83 -6.67 -5.02
N ASP A 246 -3.91 -6.88 -3.70
CA ASP A 246 -3.76 -5.82 -2.71
C ASP A 246 -2.28 -5.49 -2.48
N PRO A 247 -1.81 -4.27 -2.83
CA PRO A 247 -0.40 -3.90 -2.74
C PRO A 247 0.11 -3.80 -1.31
N LEU A 248 -0.77 -3.51 -0.34
CA LEU A 248 -0.43 -3.45 1.08
C LEU A 248 -0.28 -4.85 1.64
N TRP A 249 -1.22 -5.74 1.31
CA TRP A 249 -1.14 -7.14 1.70
C TRP A 249 0.08 -7.85 1.10
N ALA A 250 0.42 -7.55 -0.16
CA ALA A 250 1.62 -8.07 -0.82
C ALA A 250 2.91 -7.79 -0.02
N ASN A 251 3.01 -6.62 0.61
CA ASN A 251 4.14 -6.27 1.48
C ASN A 251 4.00 -6.80 2.91
N ALA A 252 2.80 -7.08 3.39
CA ALA A 252 2.53 -7.38 4.80
C ALA A 252 2.40 -8.87 5.13
N GLU A 253 1.99 -9.71 4.17
CA GLU A 253 1.55 -11.09 4.45
C GLU A 253 2.64 -11.97 5.08
N VAL A 254 3.89 -11.89 4.60
CA VAL A 254 4.98 -12.67 5.17
C VAL A 254 5.30 -12.19 6.58
N TYR A 255 5.40 -10.88 6.80
CA TYR A 255 5.61 -10.31 8.14
C TYR A 255 4.50 -10.72 9.11
N TRP A 256 3.24 -10.74 8.66
CA TRP A 256 2.11 -11.21 9.46
C TRP A 256 2.23 -12.68 9.81
N GLY A 257 2.63 -13.52 8.84
CA GLY A 257 2.91 -14.94 9.06
C GLY A 257 3.99 -15.17 10.11
N LEU A 258 5.10 -14.42 10.04
CA LEU A 258 6.20 -14.47 11.01
C LEU A 258 5.76 -13.98 12.39
N ALA A 259 5.01 -12.88 12.47
CA ALA A 259 4.48 -12.36 13.72
C ALA A 259 3.54 -13.37 14.39
N ARG A 260 2.69 -14.05 13.61
CA ARG A 260 1.78 -15.09 14.12
C ARG A 260 2.53 -16.32 14.63
N ASP A 261 3.50 -16.82 13.86
CA ASP A 261 4.31 -17.97 14.28
C ASP A 261 5.15 -17.62 15.52
N SER A 262 5.71 -16.40 15.59
CA SER A 262 6.41 -15.87 16.76
C SER A 262 5.49 -15.71 17.98
N TRP A 263 4.26 -15.21 17.80
CA TRP A 263 3.27 -15.11 18.88
C TRP A 263 2.91 -16.48 19.46
N HIS A 264 2.70 -17.48 18.59
CA HIS A 264 2.29 -18.82 19.01
C HIS A 264 3.42 -19.67 19.61
N ALA A 265 4.68 -19.41 19.26
CA ALA A 265 5.81 -20.14 19.81
C ALA A 265 5.86 -20.05 21.34
N ARG A 266 6.00 -21.20 22.02
CA ARG A 266 6.08 -21.25 23.49
C ARG A 266 7.43 -20.76 24.01
N ASN A 267 8.51 -21.06 23.29
CA ASN A 267 9.87 -20.70 23.67
C ASN A 267 10.25 -19.31 23.15
N TRP A 268 10.78 -18.45 24.03
CA TRP A 268 11.26 -17.10 23.69
C TRP A 268 12.36 -17.09 22.62
N ALA A 269 13.27 -18.08 22.62
CA ALA A 269 14.30 -18.16 21.57
C ALA A 269 13.66 -18.43 20.20
N ASP A 270 12.62 -19.24 20.14
CA ASP A 270 11.91 -19.55 18.90
C ASP A 270 11.07 -18.37 18.43
N LYS A 271 10.58 -17.53 19.35
CA LYS A 271 9.96 -16.24 18.97
C LYS A 271 10.90 -15.37 18.14
N LEU A 272 12.22 -15.39 18.43
CA LEU A 272 13.22 -14.65 17.65
C LEU A 272 13.68 -15.43 16.41
N ARG A 273 13.94 -16.74 16.54
CA ARG A 273 14.44 -17.58 15.43
C ARG A 273 13.50 -17.60 14.23
N VAL A 274 12.18 -17.48 14.44
CA VAL A 274 11.20 -17.37 13.33
C VAL A 274 11.59 -16.29 12.33
N TRP A 275 12.19 -15.19 12.79
CA TRP A 275 12.56 -14.06 11.93
C TRP A 275 13.91 -14.24 11.23
N LEU A 276 14.81 -15.04 11.80
CA LEU A 276 16.22 -15.14 11.36
C LEU A 276 16.55 -16.45 10.64
N LYS A 277 15.78 -17.52 10.89
CA LYS A 277 15.93 -18.80 10.21
C LYS A 277 15.47 -18.70 8.75
N PRO A 278 15.85 -19.67 7.88
CA PRO A 278 15.40 -19.70 6.50
C PRO A 278 13.87 -19.64 6.35
N PRO A 279 13.36 -19.03 5.27
CA PRO A 279 11.94 -19.02 4.96
C PRO A 279 11.34 -20.43 5.01
N GLY A 280 10.18 -20.55 5.65
CA GLY A 280 9.51 -21.84 5.82
C GLY A 280 9.89 -22.60 7.10
N TRP A 281 10.99 -22.25 7.79
CA TRP A 281 11.26 -22.79 9.13
C TRP A 281 10.19 -22.35 10.12
N ARG A 282 9.72 -23.28 10.95
CA ARG A 282 8.75 -23.01 12.02
C ARG A 282 9.13 -23.77 13.29
N PRO A 283 8.84 -23.21 14.48
CA PRO A 283 9.02 -23.92 15.74
C PRO A 283 8.20 -25.22 15.75
N ALA A 284 8.75 -26.31 16.29
CA ALA A 284 8.10 -27.62 16.25
C ALA A 284 6.71 -27.60 16.89
N ASP A 285 6.57 -26.90 18.03
CA ASP A 285 5.30 -26.77 18.74
C ASP A 285 4.25 -25.95 17.96
N VAL A 286 4.69 -25.03 17.11
CA VAL A 286 3.82 -24.23 16.23
C VAL A 286 3.45 -25.05 14.99
N ALA A 287 4.40 -25.77 14.41
CA ALA A 287 4.16 -26.65 13.26
C ALA A 287 3.17 -27.78 13.59
N GLU A 288 3.26 -28.35 14.80
CA GLU A 288 2.35 -29.40 15.29
C GLU A 288 0.93 -28.86 15.54
N ARG A 289 0.80 -27.73 16.25
CA ARG A 289 -0.52 -27.15 16.61
C ARG A 289 -1.20 -26.41 15.46
N PHE A 290 -0.42 -25.90 14.51
CA PHE A 290 -0.91 -25.10 13.38
C PHE A 290 -0.23 -25.55 12.07
N PRO A 291 -0.48 -26.78 11.60
CA PRO A 291 0.20 -27.32 10.42
C PRO A 291 -0.10 -26.51 9.17
N LYS A 292 0.89 -26.40 8.27
CA LYS A 292 0.76 -25.83 6.93
C LYS A 292 0.85 -26.97 5.91
N ALA A 293 0.06 -26.90 4.84
CA ALA A 293 0.13 -27.88 3.77
C ALA A 293 1.51 -27.82 3.09
N ALA A 294 2.04 -28.98 2.70
CA ALA A 294 3.24 -29.06 1.88
C ALA A 294 2.98 -28.43 0.51
N PHE A 295 4.00 -27.76 -0.04
CA PHE A 295 3.94 -27.25 -1.41
C PHE A 295 3.92 -28.41 -2.39
N ASP A 296 3.06 -28.31 -3.41
CA ASP A 296 2.92 -29.30 -4.47
C ASP A 296 2.88 -28.55 -5.82
N ILE A 297 3.96 -28.67 -6.60
CA ILE A 297 4.11 -27.95 -7.86
C ILE A 297 3.01 -28.33 -8.87
N ALA A 298 2.47 -29.56 -8.80
CA ALA A 298 1.42 -30.02 -9.70
C ALA A 298 0.06 -29.36 -9.42
N LYS A 299 -0.10 -28.75 -8.23
CA LYS A 299 -1.33 -28.04 -7.83
C LYS A 299 -1.24 -26.53 -8.00
N VAL A 300 -0.10 -26.00 -8.46
CA VAL A 300 0.08 -24.56 -8.66
C VAL A 300 -0.92 -24.07 -9.70
N THR A 301 -1.77 -23.12 -9.29
CA THR A 301 -2.73 -22.46 -10.17
C THR A 301 -2.47 -20.96 -10.15
N ARG A 302 -2.53 -20.33 -11.32
CA ARG A 302 -2.37 -18.88 -11.42
C ARG A 302 -3.58 -18.20 -10.79
N TYR A 303 -3.35 -17.24 -9.92
CA TYR A 303 -4.36 -16.38 -9.35
C TYR A 303 -4.80 -15.37 -10.41
N GLU A 304 -5.89 -15.67 -11.11
CA GLU A 304 -6.49 -14.80 -12.11
C GLU A 304 -8.01 -14.67 -11.84
N PRO A 305 -8.43 -13.85 -10.86
CA PRO A 305 -9.84 -13.59 -10.62
C PRO A 305 -10.53 -13.05 -11.87
N GLU A 306 -11.70 -13.60 -12.19
CA GLU A 306 -12.47 -13.14 -13.34
C GLU A 306 -13.15 -11.81 -13.03
N VAL A 307 -12.82 -10.78 -13.82
CA VAL A 307 -13.48 -9.47 -13.79
C VAL A 307 -13.87 -9.06 -15.21
N SER A 308 -14.98 -8.35 -15.34
CA SER A 308 -15.51 -7.95 -16.64
C SER A 308 -14.52 -7.07 -17.42
N ARG A 309 -14.61 -7.09 -18.75
CA ARG A 309 -13.76 -6.25 -19.60
C ARG A 309 -13.91 -4.75 -19.29
N SER A 310 -15.09 -4.30 -18.89
CA SER A 310 -15.31 -2.90 -18.50
C SER A 310 -14.56 -2.53 -17.23
N VAL A 311 -14.51 -3.41 -16.23
CA VAL A 311 -13.71 -3.21 -15.01
C VAL A 311 -12.22 -3.22 -15.34
N GLN A 312 -11.76 -4.10 -16.22
CA GLN A 312 -10.37 -4.13 -16.67
C GLN A 312 -9.96 -2.81 -17.35
N TRP A 313 -10.77 -2.31 -18.29
CA TRP A 313 -10.53 -1.03 -18.95
C TRP A 313 -10.55 0.15 -17.97
N PHE A 314 -11.53 0.17 -17.07
CA PHE A 314 -11.60 1.18 -16.02
C PHE A 314 -10.35 1.18 -15.14
N ALA A 315 -9.94 0.02 -14.63
CA ALA A 315 -8.75 -0.12 -13.79
C ALA A 315 -7.47 0.28 -14.54
N GLY A 316 -7.34 -0.09 -15.82
CA GLY A 316 -6.22 0.32 -16.66
C GLY A 316 -6.14 1.84 -16.85
N LEU A 317 -7.28 2.50 -17.12
CA LEU A 317 -7.34 3.95 -17.25
C LEU A 317 -7.00 4.66 -15.93
N GLN A 318 -7.58 4.21 -14.81
CA GLN A 318 -7.25 4.75 -13.50
C GLN A 318 -5.78 4.56 -13.13
N PHE A 319 -5.20 3.42 -13.50
CA PHE A 319 -3.79 3.16 -13.27
C PHE A 319 -2.88 4.10 -14.08
N VAL A 320 -3.24 4.46 -15.32
CA VAL A 320 -2.51 5.46 -16.11
C VAL A 320 -2.58 6.84 -15.45
N LEU A 321 -3.75 7.24 -14.93
CA LEU A 321 -3.89 8.49 -14.17
C LEU A 321 -3.05 8.47 -12.89
N LEU A 322 -3.04 7.34 -12.19
CA LEU A 322 -2.24 7.14 -10.99
C LEU A 322 -0.72 7.20 -11.30
N LEU A 323 -0.28 6.62 -12.41
CA LEU A 323 1.10 6.73 -12.89
C LEU A 323 1.51 8.18 -13.12
N ALA A 324 0.64 8.98 -13.75
CA ALA A 324 0.88 10.41 -13.93
C ALA A 324 0.93 11.16 -12.58
N GLY A 325 0.06 10.80 -11.63
CA GLY A 325 0.07 11.34 -10.27
C GLY A 325 1.35 11.03 -9.51
N VAL A 326 1.81 9.78 -9.55
CA VAL A 326 3.09 9.34 -8.94
C VAL A 326 4.27 10.05 -9.61
N ALA A 327 4.30 10.14 -10.93
CA ALA A 327 5.36 10.85 -11.64
C ALA A 327 5.42 12.34 -11.24
N THR A 328 4.26 12.99 -11.16
CA THR A 328 4.15 14.38 -10.69
C THR A 328 4.66 14.53 -9.26
N PHE A 329 4.28 13.61 -8.36
CA PHE A 329 4.75 13.61 -6.98
C PHE A 329 6.27 13.44 -6.89
N LEU A 330 6.84 12.42 -7.56
CA LEU A 330 8.29 12.16 -7.56
C LEU A 330 9.10 13.30 -8.17
N TRP A 331 8.53 14.04 -9.13
CA TRP A 331 9.19 15.19 -9.73
C TRP A 331 9.49 16.31 -8.71
N VAL A 332 8.62 16.45 -7.70
CA VAL A 332 8.67 17.53 -6.70
C VAL A 332 9.05 17.03 -5.29
N SER A 333 9.16 15.72 -5.09
CA SER A 333 9.30 15.12 -3.75
C SER A 333 10.62 15.45 -3.06
N ASP A 334 11.68 15.68 -3.82
CA ASP A 334 13.04 15.88 -3.27
C ASP A 334 13.18 17.15 -2.41
N ASP A 335 12.33 18.16 -2.62
CA ASP A 335 12.28 19.38 -1.79
C ASP A 335 11.10 19.37 -0.79
N MET A 336 10.30 18.32 -0.80
CA MET A 336 9.04 18.31 -0.07
C MET A 336 9.30 17.93 1.41
N PRO A 337 8.73 18.69 2.37
CA PRO A 337 8.73 18.26 3.77
C PRO A 337 8.12 16.86 3.93
N LEU A 338 8.73 16.01 4.75
CA LEU A 338 8.30 14.61 4.94
C LEU A 338 6.82 14.49 5.34
N SER A 339 6.29 15.43 6.12
CA SER A 339 4.87 15.48 6.51
C SER A 339 3.94 15.64 5.31
N ARG A 340 4.32 16.48 4.33
CA ARG A 340 3.56 16.68 3.09
C ARG A 340 3.73 15.49 2.14
N ALA A 341 4.94 14.93 2.07
CA ALA A 341 5.21 13.72 1.29
C ALA A 341 4.39 12.52 1.79
N ALA A 342 4.24 12.38 3.12
CA ALA A 342 3.42 11.34 3.73
C ALA A 342 1.93 11.45 3.37
N VAL A 343 1.40 12.68 3.22
CA VAL A 343 0.02 12.90 2.77
C VAL A 343 -0.18 12.41 1.33
N TRP A 344 0.74 12.75 0.42
CA TRP A 344 0.69 12.25 -0.96
C TRP A 344 0.87 10.74 -1.04
N LEU A 345 1.80 10.19 -0.27
CA LEU A 345 2.00 8.74 -0.16
C LEU A 345 0.69 8.05 0.23
N ALA A 346 0.00 8.53 1.26
CA ALA A 346 -1.27 7.95 1.70
C ALA A 346 -2.35 8.00 0.60
N ALA A 347 -2.48 9.13 -0.10
CA ALA A 347 -3.48 9.27 -1.16
C ALA A 347 -3.19 8.39 -2.38
N LEU A 348 -1.95 8.36 -2.85
CA LEU A 348 -1.51 7.55 -4.00
C LEU A 348 -1.60 6.04 -3.67
N THR A 349 -1.26 5.66 -2.44
CA THR A 349 -1.40 4.28 -1.96
C THR A 349 -2.86 3.85 -1.87
N ALA A 350 -3.76 4.73 -1.40
CA ALA A 350 -5.19 4.46 -1.34
C ALA A 350 -5.79 4.21 -2.74
N ALA A 351 -5.38 5.01 -3.74
CA ALA A 351 -5.77 4.80 -5.13
C ALA A 351 -5.25 3.46 -5.68
N LEU A 352 -3.97 3.14 -5.47
CA LEU A 352 -3.40 1.86 -5.89
C LEU A 352 -4.12 0.66 -5.24
N TRP A 353 -4.40 0.76 -3.94
CA TRP A 353 -5.14 -0.23 -3.18
C TRP A 353 -6.56 -0.43 -3.72
N ALA A 354 -7.23 0.66 -4.12
CA ALA A 354 -8.57 0.60 -4.70
C ALA A 354 -8.57 -0.08 -6.07
N ILE A 355 -7.61 0.26 -6.95
CA ILE A 355 -7.42 -0.38 -8.26
C ILE A 355 -7.17 -1.89 -8.10
N GLY A 356 -6.28 -2.28 -7.18
CA GLY A 356 -6.06 -3.69 -6.84
C GLY A 356 -7.32 -4.40 -6.32
N GLY A 357 -8.15 -3.69 -5.54
CA GLY A 357 -9.47 -4.16 -5.12
C GLY A 357 -10.44 -4.41 -6.28
N ALA A 358 -10.44 -3.54 -7.29
CA ALA A 358 -11.27 -3.70 -8.49
C ALA A 358 -10.86 -4.89 -9.35
N LEU A 359 -9.55 -5.06 -9.57
CA LEU A 359 -8.98 -6.13 -10.39
C LEU A 359 -9.18 -7.53 -9.83
N GLN A 360 -9.58 -7.66 -8.55
CA GLN A 360 -9.94 -8.93 -7.92
C GLN A 360 -11.42 -9.01 -7.51
N GLY A 361 -12.27 -8.12 -8.04
CA GLY A 361 -13.71 -8.13 -7.76
C GLY A 361 -14.09 -7.78 -6.32
N ARG A 362 -13.15 -7.29 -5.50
CA ARG A 362 -13.39 -6.89 -4.10
C ARG A 362 -14.04 -5.52 -3.98
N LEU A 363 -13.84 -4.64 -4.96
CA LEU A 363 -14.44 -3.31 -5.02
C LEU A 363 -15.13 -3.11 -6.37
N SER A 364 -16.30 -2.49 -6.37
CA SER A 364 -16.97 -1.99 -7.56
C SER A 364 -16.31 -0.71 -8.08
N VAL A 365 -16.56 -0.36 -9.35
CA VAL A 365 -16.09 0.89 -9.97
C VAL A 365 -16.47 2.12 -9.14
N THR A 366 -17.70 2.16 -8.61
CA THR A 366 -18.17 3.31 -7.82
C THR A 366 -17.47 3.39 -6.46
N GLU A 367 -17.14 2.26 -5.84
CA GLU A 367 -16.33 2.25 -4.60
C GLU A 367 -14.90 2.73 -4.86
N VAL A 368 -14.29 2.37 -5.99
CA VAL A 368 -12.95 2.87 -6.37
C VAL A 368 -12.96 4.39 -6.50
N LEU A 369 -13.90 4.92 -7.27
CA LEU A 369 -14.05 6.37 -7.46
C LEU A 369 -14.29 7.10 -6.13
N LEU A 370 -15.05 6.48 -5.21
CA LEU A 370 -15.27 7.03 -3.88
C LEU A 370 -13.97 7.07 -3.06
N VAL A 371 -13.17 5.99 -3.06
CA VAL A 371 -11.86 5.98 -2.38
C VAL A 371 -10.93 7.05 -2.94
N GLU A 372 -10.82 7.13 -4.27
CA GLU A 372 -9.94 8.08 -4.95
C GLU A 372 -10.37 9.53 -4.68
N ALA A 373 -11.67 9.83 -4.77
CA ALA A 373 -12.20 11.16 -4.49
C ALA A 373 -12.00 11.55 -3.02
N ALA A 374 -12.24 10.63 -2.08
CA ALA A 374 -12.02 10.87 -0.65
C ALA A 374 -10.53 11.09 -0.31
N ALA A 375 -9.64 10.29 -0.91
CA ALA A 375 -8.20 10.43 -0.75
C ALA A 375 -7.71 11.78 -1.27
N LEU A 376 -8.15 12.19 -2.46
CA LEU A 376 -7.81 13.49 -3.04
C LEU A 376 -8.40 14.65 -2.24
N ALA A 377 -9.66 14.57 -1.80
CA ALA A 377 -10.28 15.59 -0.96
C ALA A 377 -9.50 15.82 0.35
N THR A 378 -9.08 14.72 0.99
CA THR A 378 -8.30 14.72 2.23
C THR A 378 -6.91 15.29 1.99
N ALA A 379 -6.21 14.81 0.96
CA ALA A 379 -4.86 15.27 0.64
C ALA A 379 -4.84 16.75 0.24
N SER A 380 -5.77 17.19 -0.61
CA SER A 380 -5.86 18.59 -1.02
C SER A 380 -6.14 19.52 0.15
N ALA A 381 -6.95 19.10 1.12
CA ALA A 381 -7.21 19.88 2.32
C ALA A 381 -5.97 19.98 3.22
N ALA A 382 -5.27 18.86 3.44
CA ALA A 382 -4.08 18.80 4.28
C ALA A 382 -2.88 19.55 3.67
N LEU A 383 -2.81 19.61 2.34
CA LEU A 383 -1.75 20.28 1.59
C LEU A 383 -2.08 21.74 1.23
N GLY A 384 -3.31 22.20 1.48
CA GLY A 384 -3.75 23.55 1.16
C GLY A 384 -3.97 23.82 -0.33
N ILE A 385 -4.30 22.79 -1.12
CA ILE A 385 -4.56 22.92 -2.57
C ILE A 385 -6.04 23.22 -2.78
N GLY A 386 -6.40 24.51 -2.74
CA GLY A 386 -7.77 24.99 -2.69
C GLY A 386 -8.68 24.45 -3.80
N TRP A 387 -8.29 24.56 -5.07
CA TRP A 387 -9.14 24.15 -6.19
C TRP A 387 -9.42 22.64 -6.22
N LEU A 388 -8.45 21.80 -5.88
CA LEU A 388 -8.66 20.35 -5.76
C LEU A 388 -9.63 20.05 -4.63
N HIS A 389 -9.49 20.73 -3.50
CA HIS A 389 -10.39 20.56 -2.38
C HIS A 389 -11.83 20.98 -2.72
N LEU A 390 -11.99 22.07 -3.47
CA LEU A 390 -13.29 22.55 -3.95
C LEU A 390 -14.02 21.52 -4.81
N VAL A 391 -13.29 20.74 -5.62
CA VAL A 391 -13.85 19.72 -6.50
C VAL A 391 -14.08 18.41 -5.75
N PHE A 392 -13.04 17.86 -5.12
CA PHE A 392 -13.06 16.49 -4.63
C PHE A 392 -13.86 16.32 -3.34
N LYS A 393 -13.94 17.35 -2.49
CA LYS A 393 -14.68 17.28 -1.23
C LYS A 393 -16.18 16.97 -1.43
N PRO A 394 -16.93 17.75 -2.24
CA PRO A 394 -18.32 17.41 -2.54
C PRO A 394 -18.45 16.19 -3.46
N LEU A 395 -17.50 15.98 -4.39
CA LEU A 395 -17.55 14.85 -5.33
C LEU A 395 -17.53 13.50 -4.59
N ALA A 396 -16.72 13.36 -3.54
CA ALA A 396 -16.67 12.12 -2.75
C ALA A 396 -18.06 11.77 -2.18
N LEU A 397 -18.76 12.71 -1.54
CA LEU A 397 -20.09 12.44 -1.00
C LEU A 397 -21.15 12.26 -2.10
N ALA A 398 -21.04 12.98 -3.22
CA ALA A 398 -21.92 12.78 -4.38
C ALA A 398 -21.79 11.35 -4.94
N ILE A 399 -20.58 10.80 -5.02
CA ILE A 399 -20.35 9.41 -5.43
C ILE A 399 -20.95 8.44 -4.40
N ALA A 400 -20.84 8.72 -3.10
CA ALA A 400 -21.45 7.90 -2.06
C ALA A 400 -22.99 7.87 -2.16
N VAL A 401 -23.62 9.03 -2.46
CA VAL A 401 -25.06 9.13 -2.75
C VAL A 401 -25.43 8.28 -3.96
N VAL A 402 -24.68 8.39 -5.06
CA VAL A 402 -24.90 7.59 -6.28
C VAL A 402 -24.75 6.10 -6.00
N PHE A 403 -23.75 5.70 -5.20
CA PHE A 403 -23.56 4.31 -4.79
C PHE A 403 -24.78 3.78 -4.02
N ALA A 404 -25.22 4.51 -3.00
CA ALA A 404 -26.38 4.13 -2.19
C ALA A 404 -27.66 4.06 -3.04
N ALA A 405 -27.88 5.04 -3.93
CA ALA A 405 -29.05 5.09 -4.81
C ALA A 405 -29.07 3.92 -5.81
N ARG A 406 -27.93 3.63 -6.46
CA ARG A 406 -27.82 2.48 -7.39
C ARG A 406 -28.08 1.16 -6.68
N ARG A 407 -27.59 1.01 -5.44
CA ARG A 407 -27.82 -0.18 -4.62
C ARG A 407 -29.29 -0.35 -4.26
N ALA A 408 -29.99 0.73 -3.92
CA ALA A 408 -31.42 0.71 -3.64
C ALA A 408 -32.23 0.35 -4.91
N MET A 409 -31.97 1.03 -6.04
CA MET A 409 -32.66 0.76 -7.31
C MET A 409 -32.45 -0.67 -7.81
N ALA A 410 -31.27 -1.25 -7.60
CA ALA A 410 -30.99 -2.64 -7.99
C ALA A 410 -31.83 -3.68 -7.24
N ARG A 411 -32.43 -3.34 -6.09
CA ARG A 411 -33.32 -4.23 -5.35
C ARG A 411 -34.77 -4.19 -5.83
N GLY A 412 -35.12 -3.27 -6.73
CA GLY A 412 -36.47 -3.11 -7.29
C GLY A 412 -37.45 -2.34 -6.41
N GLU A 413 -37.16 -2.14 -5.12
CA GLU A 413 -37.99 -1.37 -4.19
C GLU A 413 -37.12 -0.43 -3.33
N VAL A 414 -37.54 0.84 -3.22
CA VAL A 414 -36.88 1.83 -2.36
C VAL A 414 -37.60 1.87 -1.02
N THR A 415 -36.92 1.44 0.04
CA THR A 415 -37.50 1.33 1.37
C THR A 415 -37.25 2.59 2.21
N ALA A 416 -37.91 2.69 3.37
CA ALA A 416 -37.59 3.73 4.36
C ALA A 416 -36.12 3.66 4.83
N PHE A 417 -35.52 2.47 4.83
CA PHE A 417 -34.11 2.26 5.13
C PHE A 417 -33.21 2.94 4.08
N ASP A 418 -33.50 2.77 2.80
CA ASP A 418 -32.75 3.42 1.72
C ASP A 418 -32.94 4.94 1.76
N GLY A 419 -34.15 5.40 2.04
CA GLY A 419 -34.48 6.82 2.20
C GLY A 419 -33.67 7.50 3.31
N LEU A 420 -33.55 6.87 4.49
CA LEU A 420 -32.77 7.41 5.62
C LEU A 420 -31.26 7.44 5.32
N LEU A 421 -30.73 6.42 4.64
CA LEU A 421 -29.33 6.42 4.21
C LEU A 421 -29.05 7.57 3.21
N LEU A 422 -29.90 7.73 2.21
CA LEU A 422 -29.78 8.81 1.22
C LEU A 422 -29.93 10.19 1.87
N ALA A 423 -30.89 10.35 2.77
CA ALA A 423 -31.07 11.59 3.53
C ALA A 423 -29.82 11.94 4.35
N GLY A 424 -29.22 10.96 5.02
CA GLY A 424 -27.97 11.15 5.78
C GLY A 424 -26.80 11.61 4.90
N LEU A 425 -26.64 10.98 3.72
CA LEU A 425 -25.57 11.32 2.79
C LEU A 425 -25.78 12.68 2.11
N VAL A 426 -27.00 13.01 1.68
CA VAL A 426 -27.33 14.30 1.08
C VAL A 426 -27.17 15.43 2.11
N ALA A 427 -27.59 15.21 3.35
CA ALA A 427 -27.37 16.17 4.43
C ALA A 427 -25.88 16.35 4.74
N SER A 428 -25.08 15.26 4.72
CA SER A 428 -23.62 15.34 4.87
C SER A 428 -22.98 16.13 3.71
N LEU A 429 -23.40 15.89 2.47
CA LEU A 429 -22.94 16.63 1.29
C LEU A 429 -23.27 18.13 1.38
N ALA A 430 -24.50 18.47 1.77
CA ALA A 430 -24.92 19.85 1.98
C ALA A 430 -24.08 20.52 3.08
N GLY A 431 -23.83 19.81 4.18
CA GLY A 431 -22.94 20.27 5.24
C GLY A 431 -21.52 20.54 4.72
N ASP A 432 -20.96 19.63 3.94
CA ASP A 432 -19.63 19.77 3.35
C ASP A 432 -19.51 21.02 2.47
N VAL A 433 -20.50 21.27 1.61
CA VAL A 433 -20.57 22.43 0.71
C VAL A 433 -20.73 23.73 1.49
N LEU A 434 -21.63 23.77 2.48
CA LEU A 434 -21.89 24.97 3.28
C LEU A 434 -20.67 25.37 4.13
N LEU A 435 -19.95 24.38 4.69
CA LEU A 435 -18.72 24.64 5.46
C LEU A 435 -17.54 25.14 4.61
N MET A 436 -17.60 25.00 3.28
CA MET A 436 -16.60 25.56 2.36
C MET A 436 -16.92 27.01 1.97
N GLY A 437 -18.14 27.48 2.24
CA GLY A 437 -18.58 28.82 1.92
C GLY A 437 -18.14 29.88 2.92
N PRO A 438 -18.71 31.10 2.84
CA PRO A 438 -18.40 32.18 3.76
C PRO A 438 -18.69 31.83 5.23
N PRO A 439 -18.05 32.50 6.22
CA PRO A 439 -18.22 32.19 7.65
C PRO A 439 -19.67 32.16 8.15
N GLY A 440 -20.58 32.92 7.54
CA GLY A 440 -22.01 32.92 7.88
C GLY A 440 -22.73 31.60 7.59
N LEU A 441 -22.18 30.73 6.74
CA LEU A 441 -22.74 29.40 6.42
C LEU A 441 -22.27 28.30 7.38
N PHE A 442 -21.43 28.63 8.36
CA PHE A 442 -20.92 27.66 9.33
C PHE A 442 -22.04 26.97 10.13
N VAL A 443 -22.95 27.76 10.73
CA VAL A 443 -24.07 27.21 11.52
C VAL A 443 -25.04 26.41 10.65
N PRO A 444 -25.49 26.90 9.47
CA PRO A 444 -26.23 26.08 8.52
C PRO A 444 -25.54 24.75 8.18
N GLY A 445 -24.22 24.76 7.96
CA GLY A 445 -23.44 23.54 7.70
C GLY A 445 -23.50 22.54 8.86
N LEU A 446 -23.35 23.01 10.11
CA LEU A 446 -23.51 22.17 11.31
C LEU A 446 -24.92 21.60 11.45
N VAL A 447 -25.95 22.36 11.09
CA VAL A 447 -27.34 21.88 11.09
C VAL A 447 -27.52 20.76 10.07
N CYS A 448 -26.93 20.87 8.88
CA CYS A 448 -26.94 19.79 7.89
C CYS A 448 -26.26 18.52 8.42
N PHE A 449 -25.10 18.62 9.07
CA PHE A 449 -24.48 17.46 9.72
C PHE A 449 -25.35 16.89 10.85
N LEU A 450 -25.97 17.73 11.68
CA LEU A 450 -26.88 17.28 12.72
C LEU A 450 -28.04 16.45 12.13
N LEU A 451 -28.65 16.93 11.04
CA LEU A 451 -29.70 16.21 10.32
C LEU A 451 -29.18 14.87 9.77
N ALA A 452 -27.94 14.81 9.29
CA ALA A 452 -27.31 13.57 8.87
C ALA A 452 -27.19 12.55 10.00
N HIS A 453 -26.74 12.98 11.19
CA HIS A 453 -26.63 12.12 12.37
C HIS A 453 -27.99 11.58 12.82
N LEU A 454 -29.04 12.42 12.79
CA LEU A 454 -30.40 11.99 13.12
C LEU A 454 -30.93 10.95 12.12
N ALA A 455 -30.67 11.14 10.82
CA ALA A 455 -31.01 10.17 9.79
C ALA A 455 -30.27 8.83 10.00
N TYR A 456 -28.98 8.87 10.36
CA TYR A 456 -28.21 7.67 10.69
C TYR A 456 -28.69 6.96 11.96
N ILE A 457 -29.09 7.69 13.01
CA ILE A 457 -29.73 7.08 14.19
C ILE A 457 -31.00 6.35 13.77
N GLY A 458 -31.89 7.01 12.99
CA GLY A 458 -33.10 6.39 12.48
C GLY A 458 -32.82 5.14 11.64
N LEU A 459 -31.83 5.22 10.74
CA LEU A 459 -31.38 4.10 9.92
C LEU A 459 -30.93 2.91 10.78
N PHE A 460 -30.15 3.17 11.82
CA PHE A 460 -29.60 2.13 12.70
C PHE A 460 -30.62 1.58 13.71
N CYS A 461 -31.79 2.21 13.86
CA CYS A 461 -32.90 1.67 14.65
C CYS A 461 -33.67 0.57 13.91
N ILE A 462 -33.69 0.60 12.57
CA ILE A 462 -34.40 -0.39 11.76
C ILE A 462 -33.78 -1.79 11.98
N GLY A 463 -34.62 -2.74 12.40
CA GLY A 463 -34.21 -4.13 12.68
C GLY A 463 -33.52 -4.36 14.03
N ALA A 464 -33.24 -3.32 14.82
CA ALA A 464 -32.56 -3.46 16.12
C ALA A 464 -33.27 -2.76 17.30
N GLY A 465 -34.21 -1.85 17.03
CA GLY A 465 -34.84 -1.02 18.06
C GLY A 465 -33.93 0.11 18.56
N LEU A 466 -34.47 0.99 19.40
CA LEU A 466 -33.73 2.14 19.93
C LEU A 466 -32.88 1.74 21.15
N PHE A 467 -31.58 2.03 21.07
CA PHE A 467 -30.54 1.75 22.06
C PHE A 467 -30.61 0.33 22.65
N PRO A 468 -30.48 -0.73 21.83
CA PRO A 468 -30.64 -2.11 22.29
C PRO A 468 -29.60 -2.54 23.32
N ARG A 469 -28.49 -1.80 23.44
CA ARG A 469 -27.45 -2.01 24.45
C ARG A 469 -27.26 -0.74 25.28
N ARG A 470 -27.91 -0.70 26.46
CA ARG A 470 -27.78 0.43 27.41
C ARG A 470 -26.33 0.69 27.86
N GLY A 471 -25.51 -0.35 27.96
CA GLY A 471 -24.08 -0.21 28.29
C GLY A 471 -23.29 0.55 27.21
N ALA A 472 -23.61 0.33 25.93
CA ALA A 472 -22.98 1.07 24.84
C ALA A 472 -23.40 2.55 24.87
N LEU A 473 -24.68 2.84 25.15
CA LEU A 473 -25.18 4.20 25.34
C LEU A 473 -24.48 4.92 26.49
N ALA A 474 -24.39 4.29 27.66
CA ALA A 474 -23.70 4.87 28.80
C ALA A 474 -22.21 5.15 28.50
N ALA A 475 -21.53 4.21 27.83
CA ALA A 475 -20.12 4.35 27.50
C ALA A 475 -19.86 5.50 26.50
N THR A 476 -20.63 5.60 25.41
CA THR A 476 -20.42 6.68 24.44
C THR A 476 -20.84 8.04 24.97
N LEU A 477 -21.90 8.11 25.80
CA LEU A 477 -22.28 9.36 26.47
C LEU A 477 -21.23 9.80 27.49
N LEU A 478 -20.57 8.87 28.20
CA LEU A 478 -19.45 9.19 29.09
C LEU A 478 -18.27 9.78 28.29
N VAL A 479 -17.93 9.17 27.15
CA VAL A 479 -16.90 9.69 26.24
C VAL A 479 -17.28 11.07 25.73
N GLY A 480 -18.54 11.27 25.30
CA GLY A 480 -19.05 12.56 24.86
C GLY A 480 -19.02 13.62 25.96
N ALA A 481 -19.42 13.28 27.18
CA ALA A 481 -19.37 14.17 28.34
C ALA A 481 -17.92 14.57 28.69
N GLY A 482 -16.98 13.62 28.64
CA GLY A 482 -15.55 13.88 28.80
C GLY A 482 -15.03 14.82 27.73
N MET A 483 -15.40 14.60 26.46
CA MET A 483 -15.02 15.47 25.34
C MET A 483 -15.62 16.88 25.50
N TYR A 484 -16.88 17.00 25.91
CA TYR A 484 -17.51 18.30 26.15
C TYR A 484 -16.86 19.05 27.33
N ALA A 485 -16.55 18.36 28.42
CA ALA A 485 -15.83 18.94 29.55
C ALA A 485 -14.43 19.41 29.15
N PHE A 486 -13.73 18.65 28.31
CA PHE A 486 -12.46 19.03 27.72
C PHE A 486 -12.59 20.31 26.89
N LEU A 487 -13.56 20.39 25.96
CA LEU A 487 -13.83 21.60 25.17
C LEU A 487 -14.20 22.81 26.05
N TRP A 488 -14.96 22.59 27.12
CA TRP A 488 -15.34 23.64 28.06
C TRP A 488 -14.11 24.26 28.73
N GLN A 489 -13.15 23.43 29.15
CA GLN A 489 -11.90 23.89 29.77
C GLN A 489 -11.03 24.72 28.82
N GLY A 490 -11.05 24.46 27.51
CA GLY A 490 -10.34 25.29 26.53
C GLY A 490 -11.04 26.59 26.14
N GLY A 491 -12.13 26.96 26.81
CA GLY A 491 -12.77 28.25 26.59
C GLY A 491 -13.84 28.24 25.49
N LEU A 492 -14.60 27.16 25.36
CA LEU A 492 -15.76 27.08 24.45
C LEU A 492 -16.65 28.33 24.58
N PRO A 493 -16.87 29.10 23.48
CA PRO A 493 -17.63 30.34 23.52
C PRO A 493 -19.03 30.15 24.08
N VAL A 494 -19.51 31.11 24.89
CA VAL A 494 -20.80 31.00 25.60
C VAL A 494 -21.95 30.68 24.65
N ALA A 495 -22.00 31.35 23.50
CA ALA A 495 -23.02 31.14 22.47
C ALA A 495 -23.01 29.73 21.86
N LEU A 496 -21.88 29.02 21.89
CA LEU A 496 -21.72 27.68 21.30
C LEU A 496 -21.86 26.55 22.32
N ARG A 497 -21.89 26.83 23.62
CA ARG A 497 -21.97 25.80 24.68
C ARG A 497 -23.19 24.88 24.51
N VAL A 498 -24.38 25.47 24.36
CA VAL A 498 -25.62 24.69 24.18
C VAL A 498 -25.64 23.95 22.84
N PRO A 499 -25.41 24.62 21.68
CA PRO A 499 -25.35 23.92 20.39
C PRO A 499 -24.34 22.78 20.34
N VAL A 500 -23.12 22.98 20.86
CA VAL A 500 -22.06 21.96 20.85
C VAL A 500 -22.40 20.82 21.81
N GLY A 501 -22.93 21.11 23.01
CA GLY A 501 -23.37 20.08 23.94
C GLY A 501 -24.46 19.18 23.35
N PHE A 502 -25.46 19.78 22.70
CA PHE A 502 -26.50 19.03 22.00
C PHE A 502 -25.92 18.16 20.87
N TYR A 503 -25.02 18.73 20.07
CA TYR A 503 -24.37 18.05 18.97
C TYR A 503 -23.53 16.85 19.44
N VAL A 504 -22.75 17.01 20.51
CA VAL A 504 -21.96 15.94 21.14
C VAL A 504 -22.86 14.78 21.62
N VAL A 505 -24.01 15.09 22.24
CA VAL A 505 -24.97 14.07 22.67
C VAL A 505 -25.53 13.29 21.48
N VAL A 506 -25.91 13.97 20.40
CA VAL A 506 -26.46 13.31 19.20
C VAL A 506 -25.43 12.38 18.55
N ILE A 507 -24.17 12.80 18.42
CA ILE A 507 -23.10 11.94 17.88
C ILE A 507 -22.84 10.73 18.78
N ALA A 508 -22.77 10.94 20.10
CA ALA A 508 -22.60 9.85 21.05
C ALA A 508 -23.77 8.84 20.98
N CYS A 509 -25.00 9.33 20.79
CA CYS A 509 -26.18 8.49 20.54
C CYS A 509 -26.10 7.73 19.21
N MET A 510 -25.64 8.37 18.12
CA MET A 510 -25.42 7.67 16.85
C MET A 510 -24.43 6.51 16.99
N ALA A 511 -23.28 6.76 17.64
CA ALA A 511 -22.29 5.72 17.90
C ALA A 511 -22.86 4.61 18.81
N ALA A 512 -23.59 4.96 19.88
CA ALA A 512 -24.27 4.00 20.75
C ALA A 512 -25.23 3.11 19.99
N GLN A 513 -26.07 3.71 19.13
CA GLN A 513 -27.05 3.00 18.34
C GLN A 513 -26.38 2.03 17.37
N ALA A 514 -25.32 2.46 16.68
CA ALA A 514 -24.58 1.60 15.75
C ALA A 514 -23.89 0.41 16.46
N ILE A 515 -23.24 0.65 17.59
CA ILE A 515 -22.62 -0.41 18.42
C ILE A 515 -23.70 -1.37 18.95
N GLY A 516 -24.83 -0.83 19.40
CA GLY A 516 -25.98 -1.61 19.84
C GLY A 516 -26.53 -2.50 18.72
N ARG A 517 -26.74 -1.93 17.53
CA ARG A 517 -27.16 -2.66 16.32
C ARG A 517 -26.18 -3.78 16.00
N ALA A 518 -24.87 -3.52 16.03
CA ALA A 518 -23.85 -4.54 15.80
C ALA A 518 -23.92 -5.68 16.82
N ALA A 519 -24.11 -5.37 18.09
CA ALA A 519 -24.20 -6.38 19.14
C ALA A 519 -25.43 -7.30 19.00
N VAL A 520 -26.53 -6.79 18.45
CA VAL A 520 -27.76 -7.56 18.20
C VAL A 520 -27.67 -8.34 16.89
N LEU A 521 -27.19 -7.70 15.82
CA LEU A 521 -27.27 -8.24 14.46
C LEU A 521 -26.01 -8.95 13.97
N ARG A 522 -24.87 -8.93 14.68
CA ARG A 522 -23.58 -9.50 14.19
C ARG A 522 -23.65 -10.92 13.60
N HIS A 523 -24.57 -11.75 14.04
CA HIS A 523 -24.73 -13.12 13.56
C HIS A 523 -25.55 -13.20 12.25
N ARG A 524 -26.50 -12.28 12.04
CA ARG A 524 -27.34 -12.19 10.82
C ARG A 524 -26.75 -11.24 9.77
N ASP A 525 -26.08 -10.19 10.24
CA ASP A 525 -25.41 -9.17 9.44
C ASP A 525 -24.02 -8.87 10.03
N PRO A 526 -22.99 -9.63 9.62
CA PRO A 526 -21.60 -9.36 10.00
C PRO A 526 -21.13 -7.95 9.61
N GLY A 527 -21.77 -7.33 8.60
CA GLY A 527 -21.52 -5.96 8.17
C GLY A 527 -21.81 -4.92 9.26
N ALA A 528 -22.68 -5.25 10.22
CA ALA A 528 -23.04 -4.36 11.32
C ALA A 528 -21.84 -3.88 12.15
N ILE A 529 -20.81 -4.71 12.31
CA ILE A 529 -19.57 -4.36 13.02
C ILE A 529 -18.83 -3.24 12.30
N TRP A 530 -18.79 -3.27 10.97
CA TRP A 530 -18.16 -2.23 10.16
C TRP A 530 -18.95 -0.92 10.19
N VAL A 531 -20.28 -0.99 10.23
CA VAL A 531 -21.13 0.19 10.43
C VAL A 531 -20.86 0.84 11.80
N ALA A 532 -20.73 0.03 12.87
CA ALA A 532 -20.37 0.52 14.19
C ALA A 532 -18.98 1.16 14.21
N ALA A 533 -17.99 0.53 13.57
CA ALA A 533 -16.66 1.12 13.40
C ALA A 533 -16.73 2.45 12.64
N GLY A 534 -17.56 2.53 11.59
CA GLY A 534 -17.82 3.77 10.85
C GLY A 534 -18.40 4.87 11.74
N ALA A 535 -19.41 4.56 12.56
CA ALA A 535 -19.98 5.54 13.49
C ALA A 535 -18.96 6.02 14.54
N CYS A 536 -18.07 5.14 15.01
CA CYS A 536 -16.96 5.53 15.89
C CYS A 536 -15.94 6.43 15.18
N PHE A 537 -15.61 6.15 13.91
CA PHE A 537 -14.75 7.05 13.11
C PHE A 537 -15.39 8.41 12.88
N PHE A 538 -16.71 8.48 12.72
CA PHE A 538 -17.42 9.75 12.62
C PHE A 538 -17.31 10.56 13.92
N MET A 539 -17.53 9.91 15.06
CA MET A 539 -17.35 10.54 16.37
C MET A 539 -15.90 11.00 16.60
N LEU A 540 -14.91 10.23 16.12
CA LEU A 540 -13.50 10.62 16.16
C LEU A 540 -13.21 11.85 15.27
N SER A 541 -13.73 11.88 14.04
CA SER A 541 -13.62 13.03 13.13
C SER A 541 -14.09 14.32 13.80
N ASP A 542 -15.28 14.30 14.39
CA ASP A 542 -15.88 15.51 14.97
C ASP A 542 -15.18 15.91 16.27
N SER A 543 -14.65 14.94 17.03
CA SER A 543 -13.80 15.20 18.19
C SER A 543 -12.48 15.88 17.78
N LEU A 544 -11.85 15.44 16.69
CA LEU A 544 -10.63 16.03 16.15
C LEU A 544 -10.89 17.45 15.61
N LEU A 545 -12.01 17.64 14.91
CA LEU A 545 -12.44 18.94 14.40
C LEU A 545 -12.67 19.93 15.54
N ALA A 546 -13.42 19.52 16.58
CA ALA A 546 -13.69 20.35 17.74
C ALA A 546 -12.42 20.68 18.54
N THR A 547 -11.54 19.70 18.73
CA THR A 547 -10.24 19.90 19.39
C THR A 547 -9.40 20.94 18.64
N ASN A 548 -9.27 20.79 17.33
CA ASN A 548 -8.51 21.72 16.49
C ASN A 548 -9.10 23.14 16.51
N ARG A 549 -10.42 23.26 16.68
CA ARG A 549 -11.12 24.55 16.63
C ARG A 549 -11.14 25.29 17.97
N PHE A 550 -11.32 24.57 19.08
CA PHE A 550 -11.62 25.18 20.38
C PHE A 550 -10.56 24.93 21.46
N MET A 551 -9.61 24.02 21.24
CA MET A 551 -8.58 23.69 22.24
C MET A 551 -7.20 24.13 21.77
N LEU A 552 -6.67 23.42 20.78
CA LEU A 552 -5.32 23.65 20.27
C LEU A 552 -5.23 23.19 18.81
N PRO A 553 -4.48 23.91 17.96
CA PRO A 553 -4.31 23.55 16.57
C PRO A 553 -3.58 22.21 16.46
N LEU A 554 -4.19 21.25 15.76
CA LEU A 554 -3.61 19.93 15.54
C LEU A 554 -2.74 19.94 14.27
N PRO A 555 -1.50 19.40 14.31
CA PRO A 555 -0.70 19.22 13.11
C PRO A 555 -1.43 18.34 12.09
N LEU A 556 -1.52 18.81 10.84
CA LEU A 556 -2.27 18.15 9.76
C LEU A 556 -3.73 17.83 10.14
N ALA A 557 -4.40 18.70 10.91
CA ALA A 557 -5.79 18.48 11.36
C ALA A 557 -6.72 18.00 10.23
N SER A 558 -6.67 18.62 9.06
CA SER A 558 -7.50 18.27 7.90
C SER A 558 -7.29 16.82 7.43
N LEU A 559 -6.07 16.27 7.54
CA LEU A 559 -5.77 14.87 7.21
C LEU A 559 -6.55 13.94 8.14
N TRP A 560 -6.47 14.18 9.44
CA TRP A 560 -7.08 13.31 10.45
C TRP A 560 -8.60 13.43 10.49
N VAL A 561 -9.11 14.66 10.40
CA VAL A 561 -10.55 14.93 10.37
C VAL A 561 -11.18 14.32 9.11
N LEU A 562 -10.72 14.71 7.91
CA LEU A 562 -11.34 14.21 6.68
C LEU A 562 -11.05 12.71 6.45
N GLY A 563 -9.86 12.23 6.82
CA GLY A 563 -9.51 10.82 6.71
C GLY A 563 -10.44 9.94 7.54
N THR A 564 -10.73 10.31 8.79
CA THR A 564 -11.67 9.57 9.64
C THR A 564 -13.12 9.77 9.21
N TYR A 565 -13.51 10.95 8.74
CA TYR A 565 -14.83 11.24 8.17
C TYR A 565 -15.15 10.38 6.93
N TYR A 566 -14.27 10.35 5.93
CA TYR A 566 -14.51 9.55 4.73
C TYR A 566 -14.42 8.04 5.00
N ALA A 567 -13.56 7.61 5.92
CA ALA A 567 -13.56 6.23 6.39
C ALA A 567 -14.91 5.87 7.04
N ALA A 568 -15.47 6.77 7.85
CA ALA A 568 -16.78 6.61 8.45
C ALA A 568 -17.88 6.43 7.40
N GLN A 569 -17.96 7.37 6.44
CA GLN A 569 -18.95 7.33 5.36
C GLN A 569 -18.81 6.06 4.52
N MET A 570 -17.59 5.68 4.13
CA MET A 570 -17.35 4.47 3.35
C MET A 570 -17.80 3.20 4.11
N LEU A 571 -17.43 3.07 5.39
CA LEU A 571 -17.79 1.91 6.19
C LEU A 571 -19.31 1.79 6.38
N ILE A 572 -19.99 2.91 6.63
CA ILE A 572 -21.45 2.94 6.76
C ILE A 572 -22.10 2.58 5.42
N VAL A 573 -21.81 3.31 4.35
CA VAL A 573 -22.47 3.17 3.05
C VAL A 573 -22.27 1.77 2.46
N ARG A 574 -21.07 1.21 2.58
CA ARG A 574 -20.72 -0.11 2.03
C ARG A 574 -21.41 -1.24 2.80
N HIS A 575 -21.41 -1.19 4.13
CA HIS A 575 -21.78 -2.33 4.95
C HIS A 575 -23.20 -2.28 5.50
N VAL A 576 -23.84 -1.11 5.56
CA VAL A 576 -25.21 -1.01 6.11
C VAL A 576 -26.20 -1.74 5.21
N ARG A 577 -26.96 -2.67 5.80
CA ARG A 577 -27.97 -3.49 5.11
C ARG A 577 -29.24 -3.56 5.95
N GLN A 578 -30.38 -3.63 5.27
CA GLN A 578 -31.63 -4.00 5.90
C GLN A 578 -31.59 -5.51 6.18
N VAL A 579 -31.97 -5.89 7.40
CA VAL A 579 -32.07 -7.28 7.83
C VAL A 579 -33.54 -7.51 8.12
N ASP A 580 -34.11 -8.54 7.50
CA ASP A 580 -35.52 -8.93 7.66
C ASP A 580 -35.78 -9.60 9.02
#